data_AF-A0YSW5-F1
#
_entry.id   AF-A0YSW5-F1
#
_cell.length_a   1.000
_cell.length_b   1.000
_cell.length_c   1.000
_cell.angle_alpha   90.00
_cell.angle_beta   90.00
_cell.angle_gamma   90.00
#
_symmetry.space_group_name_H-M   'P 1'
#
loop_
_entity.id
_entity.type
_entity.pdbx_description
1 polymer ?
#
loop_
_entity_poly.entity_id
_entity_poly.type
_entity_poly.pdbx_seq_one_letter_code
_entity_poly.pdbx_strand_id
1 'polypeptide(L)' 'MNSTSSLQEIVTSLPIFSEPEQKEIFLFVLGALTAKIISLRKAAEMMNLDEDGLLQTLDLLGIEFSYLTQEDIEQESIW' A
#
# COMPACT_ATOMS: atom_id res chain seq x y z
N MET A 1 15.14 -1.94 -25.11
CA MET A 1 15.19 -1.54 -23.69
C MET A 1 14.96 -2.79 -22.85
N ASN A 2 15.80 -3.06 -21.85
CA ASN A 2 15.59 -4.19 -20.93
C ASN A 2 14.50 -3.82 -19.93
N SER A 3 13.48 -4.67 -19.77
CA SER A 3 12.32 -4.40 -18.90
C SER A 3 12.69 -4.12 -17.43
N THR A 4 13.85 -4.58 -16.98
CA THR A 4 14.36 -4.35 -15.62
C THR A 4 14.74 -2.89 -15.36
N SER A 5 15.27 -2.18 -16.36
CA SER A 5 15.68 -0.77 -16.18
C SER A 5 14.47 0.15 -16.04
N SER A 6 13.40 -0.11 -16.79
CA SER A 6 12.15 0.67 -16.70
C SER A 6 11.45 0.52 -15.34
N LEU A 7 11.52 -0.66 -14.71
CA LEU A 7 10.91 -0.84 -13.39
C LEU A 7 11.67 -0.08 -12.30
N GLN A 8 13.01 -0.08 -12.35
CA GLN A 8 13.84 0.66 -11.41
C GLN A 8 13.63 2.18 -11.51
N GLU A 9 13.44 2.71 -12.73
CA GLU A 9 13.09 4.12 -12.95
C GLU A 9 11.76 4.49 -12.27
N ILE A 10 10.73 3.63 -12.42
CA ILE A 10 9.43 3.81 -11.77
C ILE A 10 9.59 3.79 -10.25
N VAL A 11 10.27 2.79 -9.71
CA VAL A 11 10.52 2.67 -8.26
C VAL A 11 11.21 3.92 -7.71
N THR A 12 12.25 4.39 -8.41
CA THR A 12 13.02 5.56 -7.98
C THR A 12 12.17 6.83 -7.94
N SER A 13 11.17 6.94 -8.82
CA SER A 13 10.29 8.11 -8.95
C SER A 13 9.26 8.27 -7.82
N LEU A 14 9.00 7.23 -7.02
CA LEU A 14 8.06 7.30 -5.91
C LEU A 14 8.51 8.33 -4.85
N PRO A 15 7.65 9.27 -4.43
CA PRO A 15 7.99 10.34 -3.49
C PRO A 15 7.94 9.90 -2.01
N ILE A 16 8.20 8.62 -1.75
CA ILE A 16 8.16 7.98 -0.44
C ILE A 16 9.41 7.14 -0.24
N PHE A 17 9.86 7.04 1.00
CA PHE A 17 11.06 6.31 1.42
C PHE A 17 12.34 6.80 0.72
N SER A 18 13.49 6.68 1.40
CA SER A 18 14.77 7.11 0.81
C SER A 18 15.43 5.97 0.04
N GLU A 19 15.28 4.75 0.52
CA GLU A 19 15.96 3.58 -0.02
C GLU A 19 15.13 2.91 -1.13
N PRO A 20 15.72 2.60 -2.30
CA PRO A 20 15.02 1.91 -3.38
C PRO A 20 14.38 0.58 -2.96
N GLU A 21 15.07 -0.19 -2.11
CA GLU A 21 14.56 -1.47 -1.59
C GLU A 21 13.26 -1.28 -0.79
N GLN A 22 13.15 -0.23 0.02
CA GLN A 22 11.92 0.07 0.76
C GLN A 22 10.75 0.42 -0.17
N LYS A 23 11.04 1.10 -1.30
CA LYS A 23 10.04 1.42 -2.32
C LYS A 23 9.56 0.16 -3.04
N GLU A 24 10.45 -0.79 -3.33
CA GLU A 24 10.08 -2.09 -3.92
C GLU A 24 9.20 -2.91 -2.96
N ILE A 25 9.59 -2.99 -1.69
CA ILE A 25 8.81 -3.67 -0.65
C ILE A 25 7.44 -3.01 -0.53
N PHE A 26 7.36 -1.68 -0.51
CA PHE A 26 6.09 -0.95 -0.44
C PHE A 26 5.16 -1.32 -1.61
N LEU A 27 5.66 -1.35 -2.85
CA LEU A 27 4.86 -1.72 -4.01
C LEU A 27 4.33 -3.16 -3.91
N PHE A 28 5.15 -4.08 -3.41
CA PHE A 28 4.73 -5.46 -3.17
C PHE A 28 3.63 -5.54 -2.09
N VAL A 29 3.83 -4.84 -0.97
CA VAL A 29 2.87 -4.77 0.14
C VAL A 29 1.56 -4.14 -0.32
N LEU A 30 1.61 -3.05 -1.07
CA LEU A 30 0.44 -2.37 -1.64
C LEU A 30 -0.35 -3.30 -2.57
N GLY A 31 0.35 -4.05 -3.43
CA GLY A 31 -0.29 -5.05 -4.29
C GLY A 31 -0.98 -6.16 -3.50
N ALA A 32 -0.32 -6.70 -2.47
CA ALA A 32 -0.91 -7.73 -1.61
C ALA A 32 -2.10 -7.21 -0.78
N LEU A 33 -2.00 -5.97 -0.29
CA LEU A 33 -3.04 -5.30 0.49
C LEU A 33 -4.28 -5.02 -0.35
N THR A 34 -4.12 -4.44 -1.54
CA THR A 34 -5.22 -4.13 -2.47
C THR A 34 -5.87 -5.39 -3.03
N ALA A 35 -5.11 -6.47 -3.19
CA ALA A 35 -5.63 -7.80 -3.51
C ALA A 35 -6.31 -8.52 -2.33
N LYS A 36 -6.37 -7.88 -1.14
CA LYS A 36 -6.93 -8.44 0.11
C LYS A 36 -6.28 -9.76 0.55
N ILE A 37 -5.02 -10.00 0.16
CA ILE A 37 -4.24 -11.18 0.55
C ILE A 37 -3.72 -11.02 1.97
N ILE A 38 -3.44 -9.77 2.37
CA ILE A 38 -2.97 -9.40 3.70
C ILE A 38 -3.85 -8.28 4.28
N SER A 39 -3.90 -8.20 5.62
CA SER A 39 -4.57 -7.11 6.32
C SER A 39 -3.67 -5.86 6.39
N LEU A 40 -4.26 -4.71 6.72
CA LEU A 40 -3.51 -3.48 6.98
C LEU A 40 -2.45 -3.68 8.07
N ARG A 41 -2.80 -4.34 9.18
CA ARG A 41 -1.84 -4.70 10.23
C ARG A 41 -0.64 -5.47 9.68
N LYS A 42 -0.90 -6.47 8.85
CA LYS A 42 0.18 -7.28 8.29
C LYS A 42 1.05 -6.48 7.32
N ALA A 43 0.43 -5.60 6.53
CA ALA A 43 1.14 -4.67 5.67
C ALA A 43 2.03 -3.72 6.48
N ALA A 44 1.54 -3.16 7.59
CA ALA A 44 2.29 -2.28 8.47
C ALA A 44 3.49 -3.00 9.11
N GLU A 45 3.28 -4.22 9.63
CA GLU A 45 4.36 -5.08 10.13
C GLU A 45 5.46 -5.30 9.08
N MET A 46 5.09 -5.62 7.84
CA MET A 46 6.05 -5.85 6.75
C MET A 46 6.84 -4.60 6.37
N MET A 47 6.25 -3.42 6.57
CA MET A 47 6.90 -2.12 6.37
C MET A 47 7.67 -1.63 7.60
N ASN A 48 7.66 -2.38 8.72
CA ASN A 48 8.16 -1.94 10.01
C ASN A 48 7.58 -0.57 10.44
N LEU A 49 6.28 -0.39 10.18
CA LEU A 49 5.46 0.75 10.57
C LEU A 49 4.36 0.27 11.53
N ASP A 50 3.75 1.21 12.24
CA ASP A 50 2.43 0.98 12.82
C ASP A 50 1.32 1.18 11.77
N GLU A 51 0.09 0.78 12.12
CA GLU A 51 -1.06 0.88 11.21
C GLU A 51 -1.32 2.33 10.77
N ASP A 52 -1.18 3.28 11.71
CA ASP A 52 -1.37 4.72 11.46
C ASP A 52 -0.30 5.28 10.51
N GLY A 53 0.97 4.89 10.68
CA GLY A 53 2.06 5.30 9.81
C GLY A 53 1.91 4.77 8.39
N LEU A 54 1.40 3.54 8.23
CA LEU A 54 1.06 3.03 6.91
C LEU A 54 -0.12 3.79 6.28
N LEU A 55 -1.18 4.07 7.04
CA LEU A 55 -2.31 4.87 6.54
C LEU A 55 -1.89 6.27 6.09
N GLN A 56 -1.05 6.96 6.87
CA GLN A 56 -0.50 8.27 6.49
C GLN A 56 0.33 8.17 5.20
N THR A 57 1.10 7.08 5.04
CA THR A 57 1.87 6.85 3.81
C THR A 57 0.96 6.68 2.59
N LEU A 58 -0.14 5.95 2.73
CA LEU A 58 -1.14 5.77 1.67
C LEU A 58 -1.82 7.10 1.33
N ASP A 59 -2.20 7.88 2.34
CA ASP A 59 -2.83 9.20 2.18
C ASP A 59 -1.90 10.21 1.46
N LEU A 60 -0.60 10.24 1.81
CA LEU A 60 0.40 11.05 1.12
C LEU A 60 0.54 10.72 -0.37
N LEU A 61 0.19 9.50 -0.77
CA LEU A 61 0.18 9.04 -2.16
C LEU A 61 -1.20 9.18 -2.82
N GLY A 62 -2.20 9.69 -2.10
CA GLY A 62 -3.58 9.79 -2.58
C GLY A 62 -4.27 8.44 -2.74
N ILE A 63 -3.82 7.42 -1.99
CA ILE A 63 -4.41 6.08 -2.01
C ILE A 63 -5.41 5.97 -0.86
N GLU A 64 -6.69 5.99 -1.20
CA GLU A 64 -7.75 5.76 -0.22
C GLU A 64 -7.78 4.28 0.18
N PHE A 65 -7.60 4.01 1.48
CA PHE A 65 -7.79 2.70 2.06
C PHE A 65 -9.02 2.72 2.97
N SER A 66 -10.03 1.93 2.61
CA SER A 66 -11.20 1.71 3.45
C SER A 66 -11.09 0.36 4.15
N TYR A 67 -11.29 0.37 5.46
CA TYR A 67 -11.45 -0.85 6.26
C TYR A 67 -12.72 -1.62 5.92
N LEU A 68 -13.74 -0.90 5.44
CA LEU A 68 -15.03 -1.43 5.03
C LEU A 68 -15.11 -1.42 3.51
N THR A 69 -15.43 -2.56 2.93
CA THR A 69 -15.77 -2.63 1.51
C THR A 69 -17.12 -1.97 1.26
N GLN A 70 -17.43 -1.65 0.00
CA GLN A 70 -18.77 -1.18 -0.39
C GLN A 70 -19.86 -2.15 0.09
N GLU A 71 -19.61 -3.46 0.01
CA GLU A 71 -20.51 -4.50 0.52
C GLU A 71 -20.67 -4.43 2.04
N ASP A 72 -19.59 -4.17 2.78
CA ASP A 72 -19.66 -4.00 4.24
C ASP A 72 -20.48 -2.75 4.62
N ILE A 73 -20.31 -1.65 3.89
CA ILE A 73 -21.08 -0.40 4.08
C ILE A 73 -22.56 -0.61 3.75
N GLU A 74 -22.86 -1.32 2.66
CA GLU A 74 -24.23 -1.62 2.26
C GLU A 74 -24.93 -2.49 3.31
N GLN A 75 -24.23 -3.48 3.88
CA GLN A 75 -24.75 -4.29 4.99
C GLN A 75 -25.00 -3.46 6.26
N GLU A 76 -24.11 -2.53 6.58
CA GLU A 76 -24.27 -1.66 7.76
C GLU A 76 -25.44 -0.67 7.60
N SER A 77 -25.76 -0.23 6.38
CA SER A 77 -26.90 0.66 6.09
C SER A 77 -28.28 0.02 6.28
N ILE A 78 -28.35 -1.31 6.38
CA ILE A 78 -29.58 -2.09 6.51
C ILE A 78 -29.95 -2.33 7.99
N TRP A 79 -29.02 -2.10 8.92
CA TRP A 79 -29.26 -2.22 10.37
C TRP A 79 -29.85 -0.92 10.96
#